data_AF-A0A358NCE1-F1
#
_entry.id   AF-A0A358NCE1-F1
#
_cell.length_a   1.000
_cell.length_b   1.000
_cell.length_c   1.000
_cell.angle_alpha   90.00
_cell.angle_beta   90.00
_cell.angle_gamma   90.00
#
_symmetry.space_group_name_H-M   'P 1'
#
loop_
_entity.id
_entity.type
_entity.pdbx_description
1 polymer ?
#
loop_
_entity_poly.entity_id
_entity_poly.type
_entity_poly.pdbx_seq_one_letter_code
_entity_poly.pdbx_strand_id
1 'polypeptide(L)' 'SAPQHQTGIVTFEVPGLEPAAIRKEAMRQKVVLSCRDGGVRAAIHAYNNEHDIQRLVDVVRAMIRNR' A
#
# COMPACT_ATOMS: atom_id res chain seq x y z
N SER A 1 13.90 -20.50 4.09
CA SER A 1 12.62 -21.22 4.16
C SER A 1 11.55 -20.37 3.51
N ALA A 2 10.91 -20.84 2.43
CA ALA A 2 9.79 -20.10 1.86
C ALA A 2 8.58 -20.21 2.82
N PRO A 3 7.88 -19.11 3.16
CA PRO A 3 6.72 -19.20 4.04
C PRO A 3 5.62 -20.00 3.33
N GLN A 4 5.20 -21.12 3.91
CA GLN A 4 4.19 -22.02 3.34
C GLN A 4 2.76 -21.49 3.45
N HIS A 5 2.54 -20.42 4.23
CA HIS A 5 1.24 -19.79 4.44
C HIS A 5 1.41 -18.27 4.38
N GLN A 6 1.06 -17.66 3.25
CA GLN A 6 1.00 -16.21 3.11
C GLN A 6 -0.47 -15.79 3.03
N THR A 7 -0.80 -14.69 3.69
CA THR A 7 -2.11 -14.05 3.51
C THR A 7 -2.01 -12.98 2.43
N GLY A 8 -3.13 -12.52 1.90
CA GLY A 8 -3.17 -11.37 0.98
C GLY A 8 -2.85 -10.03 1.65
N ILE A 9 -2.28 -10.00 2.86
CA ILE A 9 -1.97 -8.77 3.59
C ILE A 9 -0.49 -8.48 3.50
N VAL A 10 -0.15 -7.28 3.02
CA VAL A 10 1.22 -6.76 3.02
C VAL A 10 1.28 -5.47 3.84
N THR A 11 2.27 -5.40 4.72
CA THR A 11 2.64 -4.17 5.44
C THR A 11 4.00 -3.71 4.92
N PHE A 12 4.12 -2.44 4.54
CA PHE A 12 5.35 -1.88 3.99
C PHE A 12 5.59 -0.46 4.50
N GLU A 13 6.85 -0.06 4.43
CA GLU A 13 7.30 1.30 4.70
C GLU A 13 7.90 1.88 3.42
N VAL A 14 7.86 3.21 3.30
CA VAL A 14 8.56 3.91 2.23
C VAL A 14 9.51 4.89 2.91
N PRO A 15 10.84 4.71 2.83
CA PRO A 15 11.81 5.51 3.57
C PRO A 15 11.55 6.99 3.40
N GLY A 16 11.47 7.78 4.48
CA GLY A 16 11.23 9.23 4.43
C GLY A 16 9.80 9.67 4.09
N LEU A 17 8.82 8.76 4.07
CA LEU A 17 7.40 9.12 4.04
C LEU A 17 6.67 8.55 5.23
N GLU A 18 5.90 9.40 5.89
CA GLU A 18 4.99 8.98 6.95
C GLU A 18 3.87 8.10 6.38
N PRO A 19 3.57 6.93 6.98
CA PRO A 19 2.50 6.05 6.53
C PRO A 19 1.14 6.74 6.39
N ALA A 20 0.85 7.67 7.31
CA ALA A 20 -0.38 8.46 7.29
C ALA A 20 -0.48 9.37 6.05
N ALA A 21 0.65 9.91 5.56
CA ALA A 21 0.69 10.70 4.34
C ALA A 21 0.39 9.84 3.11
N ILE A 22 0.97 8.63 3.06
CA ILE A 22 0.71 7.67 1.97
C ILE A 22 -0.76 7.26 1.96
N ARG A 23 -1.31 6.89 3.13
CA ARG A 23 -2.74 6.56 3.26
C ARG A 23 -3.63 7.72 2.80
N LYS A 24 -3.30 8.96 3.19
CA LYS A 24 -4.07 10.15 2.81
C LYS A 24 -4.10 10.34 1.29
N GLU A 25 -2.94 10.21 0.64
CA GLU A 25 -2.83 10.37 -0.80
C GLU A 25 -3.49 9.22 -1.56
N ALA A 26 -3.32 7.98 -1.10
CA ALA A 26 -4.02 6.82 -1.65
C ALA A 26 -5.54 7.01 -1.60
N MET A 27 -6.06 7.49 -0.46
CA MET A 27 -7.51 7.72 -0.30
C MET A 27 -8.05 8.80 -1.24
N ARG A 28 -7.27 9.85 -1.52
CA ARG A 28 -7.61 10.87 -2.53
C ARG A 28 -7.77 10.26 -3.93
N GLN A 29 -7.03 9.20 -4.23
CA GLN A 29 -7.08 8.45 -5.48
C GLN A 29 -8.00 7.21 -5.42
N LYS A 30 -8.88 7.12 -4.41
CA LYS A 30 -9.81 6.00 -4.20
C LYS A 30 -9.10 4.64 -4.05
N VAL A 31 -7.95 4.64 -3.39
CA VAL A 31 -7.22 3.44 -2.95
C VAL A 31 -7.27 3.42 -1.42
N VAL A 32 -8.01 2.48 -0.84
CA VAL A 32 -8.24 2.41 0.61
C VAL A 32 -7.16 1.56 1.27
N LEU A 33 -6.41 2.16 2.20
CA LEU A 33 -5.35 1.51 2.96
C LEU A 33 -5.55 1.74 4.46
N SER A 34 -4.90 0.90 5.26
CA SER A 34 -4.77 1.09 6.71
C SER A 34 -3.33 1.41 7.10
N CYS A 35 -3.12 2.00 8.26
CA CYS A 35 -1.80 2.07 8.89
C CYS A 35 -1.79 1.11 10.08
N ARG A 36 -0.73 0.33 10.24
CA ARG A 36 -0.59 -0.62 11.35
C ARG A 36 0.88 -0.91 11.61
N ASP A 37 1.24 -1.01 12.89
CA ASP A 37 2.59 -1.35 13.36
C ASP A 37 3.69 -0.45 12.72
N GLY A 38 3.39 0.84 12.54
CA GLY A 38 4.32 1.81 11.94
C GLY A 38 4.38 1.80 10.41
N GLY A 39 3.67 0.88 9.73
CA GLY A 39 3.67 0.77 8.27
C GLY A 39 2.31 1.06 7.61
N VAL A 40 2.34 1.10 6.28
CA VAL A 40 1.15 1.10 5.41
C VAL A 40 0.74 -0.35 5.16
N ARG A 41 -0.52 -0.69 5.39
CA ARG A 41 -1.05 -2.05 5.25
C ARG A 41 -2.13 -2.10 4.16
N ALA A 42 -1.84 -2.89 3.13
CA ALA A 42 -2.78 -3.29 2.09
C ALA A 42 -3.30 -4.70 2.37
N ALA A 43 -4.62 -4.86 2.43
CA ALA A 43 -5.28 -6.16 2.52
C ALA A 43 -5.91 -6.46 1.17
N ILE A 44 -5.31 -7.37 0.42
CA ILE A 44 -5.73 -7.80 -0.90
C ILE A 44 -6.68 -8.98 -0.75
N HIS A 45 -7.84 -8.87 -1.40
CA HIS A 45 -8.89 -9.87 -1.37
C HIS A 45 -9.17 -10.42 -2.77
N ALA A 46 -9.97 -11.49 -2.87
CA ALA A 46 -10.30 -12.15 -4.13
C ALA A 46 -11.05 -11.26 -5.15
N TYR A 47 -11.64 -10.15 -4.69
CA TYR A 47 -12.30 -9.17 -5.55
C TYR A 47 -11.36 -8.07 -6.05
N ASN A 48 -10.10 -8.03 -5.61
CA ASN A 48 -9.11 -7.14 -6.18
C ASN A 48 -8.49 -7.75 -7.43
N ASN A 49 -8.10 -6.90 -8.37
CA ASN A 49 -7.45 -7.30 -9.62
C ASN A 49 -6.12 -6.55 -9.82
N GLU A 50 -5.42 -6.85 -10.91
CA GLU A 50 -4.13 -6.24 -11.24
C GLU A 50 -4.21 -4.72 -11.36
N HIS A 51 -5.35 -4.17 -11.81
CA HIS A 51 -5.55 -2.74 -11.92
C HIS A 51 -5.64 -2.06 -10.54
N ASP A 52 -6.25 -2.68 -9.54
CA ASP A 52 -6.23 -2.18 -8.16
C ASP A 52 -4.81 -2.12 -7.60
N ILE A 53 -4.02 -3.17 -7.85
CA ILE A 53 -2.61 -3.22 -7.44
C ILE A 53 -1.81 -2.14 -8.15
N GLN A 54 -2.03 -1.94 -9.45
CA GLN A 54 -1.34 -0.92 -10.21
C GLN A 54 -1.63 0.49 -9.68
N ARG A 55 -2.88 0.80 -9.33
CA ARG A 55 -3.24 2.10 -8.71
C ARG A 55 -2.51 2.33 -7.38
N LEU A 56 -2.34 1.30 -6.55
CA LEU A 56 -1.53 1.38 -5.32
C LEU A 56 -0.05 1.69 -5.64
N VAL A 57 0.52 0.98 -6.61
CA VAL A 57 1.91 1.20 -7.04
C VAL A 57 2.11 2.62 -7.56
N ASP A 58 1.16 3.14 -8.33
CA ASP A 58 1.25 4.47 -8.93
C ASP A 58 1.19 5.59 -7.88
N VAL A 59 0.36 5.44 -6.83
CA VAL A 59 0.35 6.35 -5.67
C VAL A 59 1.73 6.41 -5.03
N VAL A 60 2.31 5.26 -4.70
CA VAL A 60 3.61 5.19 -4.01
C VAL A 60 4.71 5.79 -4.90
N ARG A 61 4.74 5.45 -6.19
CA ARG A 61 5.70 6.00 -7.15
C ARG A 61 5.57 7.52 -7.31
N ALA A 62 4.36 8.05 -7.38
CA ALA A 62 4.13 9.49 -7.47
C ALA A 62 4.67 10.21 -6.21
N MET A 63 4.41 9.66 -5.02
CA MET A 63 4.93 10.23 -3.77
C MET A 63 6.45 10.09 -3.62
N ILE A 64 7.09 9.10 -4.23
CA ILE A 64 8.55 8.99 -4.27
C ILE A 64 9.15 10.07 -5.19
N ARG A 65 8.55 10.32 -6.36
CA ARG A 65 9.05 11.31 -7.32
C ARG A 65 8.84 12.76 -6.89
N ASN A 66 7.78 13.04 -6.12
CA ASN A 66 7.44 14.40 -5.68
C ASN A 66 8.15 14.81 -4.38
N ARG A 67 9.33 14.22 -4.11
CA ARG A 67 10.17 14.55 -2.96
C ARG A 67 11.28 15.51 -3.36
#